data_AF-A0A520AAH8-F1
#
_entry.id   AF-A0A520AAH8-F1
#
_cell.length_a   1.000
_cell.length_b   1.000
_cell.length_c   1.000
_cell.angle_alpha   90.00
_cell.angle_beta   90.00
_cell.angle_gamma   90.00
#
_symmetry.space_group_name_H-M   'P 1'
#
loop_
_entity.id
_entity.type
_entity.pdbx_description
1 polymer ?
#
loop_
_entity_poly.entity_id
_entity_poly.type
_entity_poly.pdbx_seq_one_letter_code
_entity_poly.pdbx_strand_id
1 'polypeptide(L)' 'MLISFSFQQFNAFIKATENLQFDDFIEQSPDGTPIVILATPYPDISLVFDRKEWNDFFDALHEGRYMQEIYNLVHY' A
#
# COMPACT_ATOMS: atom_id res chain seq x y z
N MET A 1 -3.48 1.58 -11.47
CA MET A 1 -2.45 2.62 -11.26
C MET A 1 -1.09 1.94 -11.28
N LEU A 2 -0.04 2.56 -11.84
CA LEU A 2 1.32 2.02 -11.79
C LEU A 2 2.11 2.85 -10.76
N ILE A 3 2.58 2.22 -9.69
CA ILE A 3 3.46 2.84 -8.69
C ILE A 3 4.84 2.23 -8.84
N SER A 4 5.85 3.07 -9.03
CA SER A 4 7.24 2.65 -9.14
C SER A 4 8.03 3.11 -7.92
N PHE A 5 8.87 2.21 -7.40
CA PHE A 5 9.72 2.46 -6.25
C PHE A 5 11.16 2.06 -6.59
N SER A 6 12.14 2.79 -6.04
CA SER A 6 13.46 2.20 -5.80
C SER A 6 13.37 1.19 -4.64
N PHE A 7 14.33 0.27 -4.51
CA PHE A 7 14.33 -0.72 -3.41
C PHE A 7 14.24 -0.07 -2.02
N GLN A 8 14.92 1.05 -1.81
CA GLN A 8 14.87 1.77 -0.53
C GLN A 8 13.49 2.39 -0.27
N GLN A 9 12.90 3.00 -1.29
CA GLN A 9 11.56 3.59 -1.19
C GLN A 9 10.50 2.51 -0.95
N PHE A 10 10.61 1.36 -1.61
CA PHE A 10 9.70 0.23 -1.40
C PHE A 10 9.77 -0.28 0.04
N ASN A 11 10.98 -0.55 0.55
CA ASN A 11 11.17 -0.99 1.94
C ASN A 11 10.65 0.03 2.96
N ALA A 12 10.89 1.32 2.73
CA ALA A 12 10.38 2.38 3.58
C ALA A 12 8.85 2.45 3.55
N PHE A 13 8.24 2.28 2.37
CA PHE A 13 6.79 2.26 2.20
C PHE A 13 6.16 1.09 2.94
N ILE A 14 6.64 -0.14 2.73
CA ILE A 14 6.15 -1.34 3.45
C ILE A 14 6.21 -1.14 4.96
N LYS A 15 7.34 -0.63 5.48
CA LYS A 15 7.50 -0.39 6.92
C LYS A 15 6.53 0.65 7.46
N ALA A 16 6.20 1.67 6.66
CA ALA A 16 5.24 2.70 7.05
C ALA A 16 3.80 2.19 7.03
N THR A 17 3.50 1.17 6.22
CA THR A 17 2.13 0.66 6.01
C THR A 17 1.83 -0.67 6.69
N GLU A 18 2.83 -1.35 7.25
CA GLU A 18 2.75 -2.69 7.88
C GLU A 18 1.60 -2.89 8.89
N ASN A 19 1.25 -1.85 9.64
CA ASN A 19 0.25 -1.93 10.71
C ASN A 19 -1.06 -1.22 10.37
N LEU A 20 -1.23 -0.77 9.12
CA LEU A 20 -2.48 -0.13 8.71
C LEU A 20 -3.57 -1.19 8.54
N GLN A 21 -4.69 -1.02 9.24
CA GLN A 21 -5.89 -1.84 9.04
C GLN A 21 -6.98 -0.99 8.41
N PHE A 22 -7.69 -1.54 7.43
CA PHE A 22 -8.77 -0.82 6.75
C PHE A 22 -9.80 -0.28 7.76
N ASP A 23 -10.17 -1.12 8.73
CA ASP A 23 -11.19 -0.83 9.74
C ASP A 23 -10.85 0.34 10.68
N ASP A 24 -9.57 0.68 10.83
CA ASP A 24 -9.11 1.78 11.70
C ASP A 24 -9.28 3.16 11.07
N PHE A 25 -9.46 3.23 9.74
CA PHE A 25 -9.44 4.48 8.96
C PHE A 25 -10.66 4.62 8.04
N ILE A 26 -11.75 3.91 8.32
CA ILE A 26 -12.94 3.93 7.46
C ILE A 26 -13.58 5.32 7.48
N GLU A 27 -13.77 5.84 6.27
CA GLU A 27 -14.61 6.98 5.96
C GLU A 27 -15.76 6.56 5.03
N GLN A 28 -16.74 7.45 4.83
CA GLN A 28 -17.80 7.24 3.85
C GLN A 28 -17.61 8.22 2.69
N SER A 29 -17.59 7.67 1.47
CA SER A 29 -17.70 8.48 0.26
C SER A 29 -19.10 9.09 0.13
N PRO A 30 -19.31 10.07 -0.78
CA PRO A 30 -20.60 10.73 -0.96
C PRO A 30 -21.78 9.80 -1.31
N ASP A 31 -21.50 8.62 -1.88
CA ASP A 31 -22.47 7.57 -2.19
C ASP A 31 -22.66 6.54 -1.06
N GLY A 32 -21.94 6.70 0.06
CA GLY A 32 -22.02 5.83 1.24
C GLY A 32 -21.09 4.62 1.20
N THR A 33 -20.24 4.47 0.18
CA THR A 33 -19.28 3.39 0.10
C THR A 33 -18.17 3.55 1.17
N PRO A 34 -17.86 2.50 1.96
CA PRO A 34 -16.74 2.57 2.91
C PRO A 34 -15.41 2.66 2.16
N ILE A 35 -14.64 3.69 2.46
CA ILE A 35 -13.34 3.94 1.83
C ILE A 35 -12.28 4.27 2.87
N VAL A 36 -11.02 4.10 2.51
CA VAL A 36 -9.86 4.59 3.27
C VAL A 36 -9.05 5.53 2.40
N ILE A 37 -8.60 6.64 2.99
CA ILE A 37 -7.76 7.64 2.33
C ILE A 37 -6.34 7.56 2.91
N LEU A 38 -5.38 7.21 2.06
CA LEU A 38 -3.96 7.19 2.40
C LEU A 38 -3.28 8.42 1.78
N ALA A 39 -2.91 9.36 2.65
CA ALA A 39 -2.20 10.57 2.25
C ALA A 39 -0.81 10.21 1.73
N THR A 40 -0.44 10.76 0.57
CA THR A 40 0.93 10.63 0.06
C THR A 40 1.80 11.79 0.54
N PRO A 41 3.14 11.69 0.45
CA PRO A 41 4.03 12.82 0.72
C PRO A 41 3.79 14.04 -0.19
N TYR A 42 3.03 13.88 -1.28
CA TYR A 42 2.59 14.96 -2.14
C TYR A 42 1.19 15.40 -1.70
N PRO A 43 1.02 16.63 -1.16
CA PRO A 43 -0.24 17.09 -0.58
C PRO A 43 -1.43 17.02 -1.54
N ASP A 44 -1.15 17.13 -2.85
CA ASP A 44 -2.15 17.15 -3.91
C ASP A 44 -2.57 15.74 -4.37
N ILE A 45 -1.94 14.68 -3.83
CA ILE A 45 -2.20 13.30 -4.22
C ILE A 45 -2.53 12.49 -2.96
N SER A 46 -3.71 11.89 -2.96
CA SER A 46 -4.11 10.88 -1.99
C SER A 46 -4.53 9.61 -2.72
N LEU A 47 -4.25 8.47 -2.11
CA LEU A 47 -4.74 7.18 -2.61
C LEU A 47 -6.04 6.87 -1.85
N VAL A 48 -7.09 6.54 -2.60
CA VAL A 48 -8.39 6.18 -2.05
C VAL A 48 -8.64 4.73 -2.43
N PHE A 49 -9.09 3.95 -1.45
CA PHE A 49 -9.33 2.52 -1.62
C PHE A 49 -10.68 2.15 -1.03
N ASP A 50 -11.46 1.36 -1.76
CA ASP A 50 -12.46 0.51 -1.13
C ASP A 50 -11.80 -0.69 -0.43
N ARG A 51 -12.57 -1.51 0.29
CA ARG A 51 -12.01 -2.67 1.02
C ARG A 51 -11.33 -3.68 0.12
N LYS A 52 -11.90 -3.93 -1.07
CA LYS A 52 -11.33 -4.91 -2.00
C LYS A 52 -10.01 -4.38 -2.56
N GLU A 53 -9.99 -3.13 -3.00
CA GLU A 53 -8.80 -2.47 -3.52
C GLU A 53 -7.70 -2.38 -2.47
N TRP A 54 -8.05 -2.13 -1.21
CA TRP A 54 -7.11 -2.16 -0.09
C TRP A 54 -6.43 -3.53 0.03
N ASN A 55 -7.22 -4.60 0.11
CA ASN A 55 -6.68 -5.95 0.24
C ASN A 55 -5.81 -6.32 -0.97
N ASP A 56 -6.31 -6.09 -2.19
CA ASP A 56 -5.57 -6.36 -3.42
C ASP A 56 -4.23 -5.59 -3.46
N PHE A 57 -4.22 -4.34 -2.98
CA PHE A 57 -3.03 -3.51 -2.92
C PHE A 57 -1.99 -4.07 -1.93
N PHE A 58 -2.40 -4.42 -0.71
CA PHE A 58 -1.49 -4.96 0.30
C PHE A 58 -1.01 -6.37 -0.04
N ASP A 59 -1.83 -7.20 -0.68
CA ASP A 59 -1.41 -8.51 -1.18
C ASP A 59 -0.31 -8.39 -2.25
N ALA A 60 -0.47 -7.47 -3.20
CA ALA A 60 0.56 -7.21 -4.21
C ALA A 60 1.86 -6.67 -3.59
N LEU A 61 1.76 -5.84 -2.54
CA LEU A 61 2.93 -5.37 -1.79
C LEU A 61 3.66 -6.50 -1.05
N HIS A 62 2.92 -7.41 -0.42
CA HIS A 62 3.50 -8.58 0.24
C HIS A 62 4.18 -9.52 -0.75
N GLU A 63 3.57 -9.76 -1.92
CA GLU A 63 4.20 -10.53 -3.00
C GLU A 63 5.48 -9.86 -3.49
N GLY A 64 5.46 -8.54 -3.70
CA GLY A 64 6.65 -7.77 -4.09
C GLY A 64 7.79 -7.87 -3.07
N ARG A 65 7.47 -7.77 -1.77
CA ARG A 65 8.44 -7.96 -0.68
C ARG A 65 9.03 -9.37 -0.69
N TYR A 66 8.18 -10.39 -0.82
CA TYR A 66 8.63 -11.78 -0.90
C TYR A 66 9.59 -12.00 -2.08
N MET A 67 9.29 -11.44 -3.25
CA MET A 67 10.19 -11.50 -4.41
C MET A 67 11.53 -10.81 -4.18
N GLN A 68 11.55 -9.68 -3.48
CA GLN A 68 12.79 -9.01 -3.10
C GLN A 68 13.63 -9.84 -2.12
N GLU A 69 13.00 -10.51 -1.16
CA GLU A 69 13.67 -11.41 -0.21
C GLU A 69 14.31 -12.60 -0.95
N ILE A 70 13.58 -13.24 -1.88
CA ILE A 70 14.13 -14.30 -2.74
C ILE A 70 15.30 -13.81 -3.59
N TYR A 71 15.17 -12.63 -4.21
CA TYR A 71 16.26 -12.05 -5.02
C TYR A 71 17.53 -11.87 -4.19
N ASN A 72 17.40 -11.35 -2.96
CA ASN A 72 18.50 -11.14 -2.03
C ASN A 72 19.15 -12.47 -1.62
N LEU A 73 18.39 -13.54 -1.43
CA LEU A 73 18.94 -14.87 -1.10
C LEU A 73 19.73 -15.50 -2.26
N VAL A 74 19.37 -15.21 -3.50
CA VAL A 74 20.01 -15.79 -4.69
C VAL A 74 21.29 -15.04 -5.08
N HIS A 75 21.33 -13.73 -4.85
CA HIS A 75 22.44 -12.86 -5.26
C HIS A 75 23.42 -12.53 -4.11
N TYR A 76 23.29 -13.20 -2.96
CA TYR A 76 24.26 -13.21 -1.85
C TYR A 76 24.89 -14.59 -1.67
#